data_AF-A0A1Q3MJ48-F1
#
_entry.id   AF-A0A1Q3MJ48-F1
#
_cell.length_a   1.000
_cell.length_b   1.000
_cell.length_c   1.000
_cell.angle_alpha   90.00
_cell.angle_beta   90.00
_cell.angle_gamma   90.00
#
_symmetry.space_group_name_H-M   'P 1'
#
loop_
_entity.id
_entity.type
_entity.pdbx_description
1 polymer ?
#
loop_
_entity_poly.entity_id
_entity_poly.type
_entity_poly.pdbx_seq_one_letter_code
_entity_poly.pdbx_strand_id
1 'polypeptide(L)'
;MDTMDRFNVSEDGWADAVTFSVVLHNLSVDEYQSWKTSDDALPVQVLPDYLRASVRQLCFDSLVGKTLSLLHFHARVLRNSTQYDRLANLVVRFETAMFLLQPLVEGLASFAMFDQTIGDSEILSYPISEIPYYFLQMGVRGSDDISPREISEILAESRLGIGEGWRRKSSVLRSHLDCRLDPRLTGYMTVKNLQRMLRELPGLERLANGELFSILMVEAFFQDPGIVLALLDNEAPPTLTTQRIVDSVQSRLLWLAQLDAHTVNRFLDAQLDENGERRESDLLHSSDLYARAEMAMEKWHEPIREEPIWIEFAWAAFTHRPPLTFYLVDNQMEAEDGETIRAPSMLCEETAIREGSPEPEDEKESEEYNARLALNLQSRQELSSLRDEVFEFASAHSNQALSELTEGVLPDAANRIYRSWALAFVSEEKHERTQLAMSERGLQGLGLSANGVETLSLLSLLPERLGAVQLHEECSERGLDLAAALAEWDLVREEYGLKLVEQDFSGIRPLV
;
A
#
# COMPACT_ATOMS: atom_id res chain seq x y z
N MET A 1 -31.99 -18.39 -4.01
CA MET A 1 -30.98 -19.37 -4.44
C MET A 1 -30.33 -18.75 -5.66
N ASP A 2 -29.40 -17.83 -5.40
CA ASP A 2 -28.55 -17.10 -6.37
C ASP A 2 -27.76 -16.06 -5.57
N THR A 3 -26.65 -16.49 -4.97
CA THR A 3 -25.67 -15.63 -4.28
C THR A 3 -24.26 -16.21 -4.47
N MET A 4 -23.95 -16.70 -5.67
CA MET A 4 -22.67 -17.34 -5.97
C MET A 4 -21.85 -16.64 -7.07
N ASP A 5 -22.09 -15.35 -7.29
CA ASP A 5 -21.24 -14.49 -8.11
C ASP A 5 -20.73 -13.33 -7.26
N ARG A 6 -19.48 -13.42 -6.78
CA ARG A 6 -18.59 -12.31 -6.37
C ARG A 6 -17.29 -12.84 -5.74
N PHE A 7 -16.53 -13.61 -6.51
CA PHE A 7 -15.09 -13.73 -6.28
C PHE A 7 -14.39 -13.43 -7.59
N ASN A 8 -14.45 -12.15 -8.00
CA ASN A 8 -13.41 -11.63 -8.87
C ASN A 8 -12.13 -11.71 -8.04
N VAL A 9 -11.26 -12.66 -8.39
CA VAL A 9 -9.83 -12.48 -8.18
C VAL A 9 -9.53 -11.14 -8.86
N SER A 10 -9.33 -10.08 -8.07
CA SER A 10 -8.98 -8.79 -8.63
C SER A 10 -7.74 -9.00 -9.49
N GLU A 11 -7.73 -8.48 -10.71
CA GLU A 11 -6.55 -8.38 -11.61
C GLU A 11 -5.39 -7.56 -11.00
N ASP A 12 -5.43 -7.33 -9.69
CA ASP A 12 -4.63 -6.42 -8.92
C ASP A 12 -3.91 -7.22 -7.83
N GLY A 13 -2.57 -7.21 -7.89
CA GLY A 13 -1.71 -7.85 -6.91
C GLY A 13 -2.05 -7.38 -5.50
N TRP A 14 -1.96 -8.27 -4.53
CA TRP A 14 -2.36 -8.06 -3.14
C TRP A 14 -1.21 -8.45 -2.21
N ALA A 15 -1.01 -7.71 -1.13
CA ALA A 15 -0.14 -8.10 -0.02
C ALA A 15 -0.95 -7.97 1.27
N ASP A 16 -0.85 -8.96 2.17
CA ASP A 16 -1.35 -8.85 3.54
C ASP A 16 -0.22 -8.87 4.57
N ALA A 17 -0.62 -8.61 5.81
CA ALA A 17 0.28 -8.61 6.96
C ALA A 17 0.85 -10.01 7.31
N VAL A 18 0.50 -11.07 6.59
CA VAL A 18 0.74 -12.46 7.03
C VAL A 18 1.57 -13.25 6.01
N THR A 19 1.24 -13.10 4.74
CA THR A 19 1.72 -13.89 3.61
C THR A 19 2.81 -13.21 2.82
N PHE A 20 2.83 -11.87 2.83
CA PHE A 20 3.83 -11.05 2.12
C PHE A 20 3.98 -11.43 0.63
N SER A 21 2.97 -12.06 0.05
CA SER A 21 3.01 -12.57 -1.31
C SER A 21 2.77 -11.44 -2.31
N VAL A 22 3.50 -11.44 -3.43
CA VAL A 22 3.32 -10.45 -4.50
C VAL A 22 2.91 -11.13 -5.79
N VAL A 23 1.65 -10.96 -6.19
CA VAL A 23 1.19 -11.46 -7.49
C VAL A 23 1.51 -10.42 -8.56
N LEU A 24 2.39 -10.78 -9.50
CA LEU A 24 2.64 -9.99 -10.69
C LEU A 24 1.63 -10.37 -11.77
N HIS A 25 0.86 -9.39 -12.21
CA HIS A 25 -0.03 -9.52 -13.35
C HIS A 25 0.67 -9.04 -14.61
N ASN A 26 0.33 -9.61 -15.78
CA ASN A 26 0.81 -9.21 -17.11
C ASN A 26 2.27 -9.58 -17.46
N LEU A 27 2.80 -10.64 -16.85
CA LEU A 27 4.04 -11.27 -17.33
C LEU A 27 3.69 -12.68 -17.80
N SER A 28 3.97 -13.00 -19.06
CA SER A 28 3.81 -14.39 -19.51
C SER A 28 4.86 -15.27 -18.83
N VAL A 29 4.52 -16.53 -18.60
CA VAL A 29 5.46 -17.51 -18.04
C VAL A 29 6.70 -17.64 -18.92
N ASP A 30 6.53 -17.56 -20.25
CA ASP A 30 7.63 -17.62 -21.21
C ASP A 30 8.54 -16.39 -21.15
N GLU A 31 7.97 -15.17 -21.03
CA GLU A 31 8.77 -13.95 -20.83
C GLU A 31 9.57 -14.01 -19.52
N TYR A 32 8.94 -14.48 -18.44
CA TYR A 32 9.62 -14.69 -17.16
C TYR A 32 10.72 -15.75 -17.23
N GLN A 33 10.47 -16.90 -17.87
CA GLN A 33 11.48 -17.96 -18.01
C GLN A 33 12.65 -17.50 -18.88
N SER A 34 12.37 -16.77 -19.97
CA SER A 34 13.42 -16.19 -20.81
C SER A 34 14.29 -15.22 -20.01
N TRP A 35 13.66 -14.37 -19.18
CA TRP A 35 14.34 -13.47 -18.26
C TRP A 35 15.21 -14.22 -17.26
N LYS A 36 14.68 -15.24 -16.56
CA LYS A 36 15.43 -15.99 -15.54
C LYS A 36 16.68 -16.65 -16.11
N THR A 37 16.65 -17.07 -17.37
CA THR A 37 17.79 -17.73 -18.02
C THR A 37 18.83 -16.75 -18.57
N SER A 38 18.52 -15.45 -18.58
CA SER A 38 19.41 -14.38 -18.99
C SER A 38 19.84 -13.57 -17.76
N ASP A 39 21.06 -13.03 -17.72
CA ASP A 39 21.44 -12.03 -16.70
C ASP A 39 20.71 -10.67 -16.95
N ASP A 40 19.47 -10.70 -17.46
CA ASP A 40 18.75 -9.54 -17.92
C ASP A 40 17.98 -8.85 -16.78
N ALA A 41 17.71 -7.55 -16.92
CA ALA A 41 16.89 -6.81 -15.98
C ALA A 41 15.42 -7.20 -16.14
N LEU A 42 14.64 -7.08 -15.06
CA LEU A 42 13.19 -7.18 -15.14
C LEU A 42 12.62 -6.14 -16.12
N PRO A 43 11.55 -6.48 -16.86
CA PRO A 43 10.88 -5.54 -17.73
C PRO A 43 10.40 -4.30 -16.95
N VAL A 44 10.72 -3.11 -17.43
CA VAL A 44 10.32 -1.83 -16.78
C VAL A 44 8.79 -1.72 -16.59
N GLN A 45 8.02 -2.43 -17.41
CA GLN A 45 6.56 -2.49 -17.37
C GLN A 45 6.02 -3.10 -16.06
N VAL A 46 6.79 -3.96 -15.37
CA VAL A 46 6.36 -4.57 -14.09
C VAL A 46 6.81 -3.75 -12.87
N LEU A 47 7.62 -2.72 -13.06
CA LEU A 47 8.09 -1.85 -11.96
C LEU A 47 6.95 -1.24 -11.13
N PRO A 48 5.81 -0.79 -11.71
CA PRO A 48 4.70 -0.29 -10.89
C PRO A 48 4.09 -1.37 -9.97
N ASP A 49 3.97 -2.62 -10.43
CA ASP A 49 3.45 -3.72 -9.59
C ASP A 49 4.44 -4.07 -8.48
N TYR A 50 5.73 -4.09 -8.81
CA TYR A 50 6.79 -4.22 -7.82
C TYR A 50 6.69 -3.12 -6.75
N LEU A 51 6.67 -1.84 -7.14
CA LEU A 51 6.60 -0.73 -6.20
C LEU A 51 5.37 -0.80 -5.30
N ARG A 52 4.21 -1.11 -5.88
CA ARG A 52 2.95 -1.27 -5.14
C ARG A 52 3.12 -2.31 -4.06
N ALA A 53 3.66 -3.47 -4.40
CA ALA A 53 3.76 -4.59 -3.49
C ALA A 53 4.86 -4.41 -2.44
N SER A 54 6.04 -3.95 -2.86
CA SER A 54 7.18 -3.67 -1.97
C SER A 54 6.87 -2.59 -0.94
N VAL A 55 6.08 -1.56 -1.30
CA VAL A 55 5.65 -0.53 -0.34
C VAL A 55 4.62 -1.07 0.66
N ARG A 56 3.70 -1.94 0.22
CA ARG A 56 2.80 -2.64 1.15
C ARG A 56 3.59 -3.52 2.10
N GLN A 57 4.54 -4.30 1.58
CA GLN A 57 5.42 -5.12 2.40
C GLN A 57 6.19 -4.26 3.40
N LEU A 58 6.77 -3.12 2.98
CA LEU A 58 7.44 -2.19 3.89
C LEU A 58 6.52 -1.74 5.05
N CYS A 59 5.24 -1.49 4.77
CA CYS A 59 4.26 -1.15 5.79
C CYS A 59 3.95 -2.33 6.73
N PHE A 60 3.92 -3.57 6.22
CA PHE A 60 3.64 -4.76 7.02
C PHE A 60 4.86 -5.33 7.77
N ASP A 61 6.08 -5.06 7.29
CA ASP A 61 7.35 -5.38 7.98
C ASP A 61 7.68 -4.41 9.12
N SER A 62 6.85 -3.39 9.32
CA SER A 62 6.98 -2.40 10.38
C SER A 62 6.57 -2.94 11.76
N LEU A 63 6.85 -2.17 12.82
CA LEU A 63 6.43 -2.51 14.18
C LEU A 63 4.90 -2.75 14.29
N VAL A 64 4.09 -1.86 13.70
CA VAL A 64 2.62 -2.00 13.67
C VAL A 64 2.22 -3.19 12.80
N GLY A 65 2.83 -3.35 11.64
CA GLY A 65 2.56 -4.45 10.72
C GLY A 65 2.78 -5.82 11.36
N LYS A 66 3.96 -6.04 11.96
CA LYS A 66 4.28 -7.25 12.73
C LYS A 66 3.30 -7.49 13.89
N THR A 67 2.84 -6.43 14.54
CA THR A 67 1.82 -6.53 15.60
C THR A 67 0.49 -7.03 15.07
N LEU A 68 0.08 -6.60 13.88
CA LEU A 68 -1.12 -7.12 13.21
C LEU A 68 -0.96 -8.60 12.84
N SER A 69 0.21 -9.00 12.36
CA SER A 69 0.54 -10.42 12.11
C SER A 69 0.42 -11.25 13.41
N LEU A 70 0.95 -10.75 14.52
CA LEU A 70 0.84 -11.41 15.83
C LEU A 70 -0.63 -11.57 16.26
N LEU A 71 -1.43 -10.51 16.19
CA LEU A 71 -2.86 -10.58 16.50
C LEU A 71 -3.58 -11.61 15.63
N HIS A 72 -3.25 -11.66 14.34
CA HIS A 72 -3.80 -12.62 13.40
C HIS A 72 -3.46 -14.07 13.81
N PHE A 73 -2.18 -14.36 14.06
CA PHE A 73 -1.76 -15.71 14.46
C PHE A 73 -2.41 -16.15 15.78
N HIS A 74 -2.53 -15.25 16.76
CA HIS A 74 -3.26 -15.54 18.00
C HIS A 74 -4.74 -15.83 17.77
N ALA A 75 -5.41 -15.06 16.91
CA ALA A 75 -6.81 -15.31 16.58
C ALA A 75 -6.98 -16.69 15.95
N ARG A 76 -6.04 -17.09 15.09
CA ARG A 76 -6.04 -18.42 14.47
C ARG A 76 -5.91 -19.54 15.51
N VAL A 77 -4.96 -19.44 16.44
CA VAL A 77 -4.78 -20.43 17.53
C VAL A 77 -6.05 -20.53 18.38
N LEU A 78 -6.70 -19.40 18.67
CA LEU A 78 -7.91 -19.37 19.49
C LEU A 78 -9.19 -19.80 18.75
N ARG A 79 -9.18 -19.92 17.41
CA ARG A 79 -10.35 -20.30 16.59
C ARG A 79 -11.04 -21.56 17.08
N ASN A 80 -10.26 -22.58 17.42
CA ASN A 80 -10.78 -23.88 17.87
C ASN A 80 -10.90 -23.97 19.40
N SER A 81 -10.68 -22.87 20.12
CA SER A 81 -10.72 -22.84 21.58
C SER A 81 -12.12 -22.51 22.10
N THR A 82 -12.35 -22.72 23.40
CA THR A 82 -13.56 -22.24 24.08
C THR A 82 -13.50 -20.77 24.47
N GLN A 83 -12.41 -20.06 24.14
CA GLN A 83 -12.14 -18.68 24.56
C GLN A 83 -12.69 -17.65 23.56
N TYR A 84 -13.95 -17.78 23.17
CA TYR A 84 -14.59 -16.96 22.14
C TYR A 84 -14.52 -15.45 22.41
N ASP A 85 -14.65 -15.02 23.67
CA ASP A 85 -14.55 -13.59 24.01
C ASP A 85 -13.16 -13.01 23.71
N ARG A 86 -12.10 -13.80 23.93
CA ARG A 86 -10.73 -13.39 23.60
C ARG A 86 -10.51 -13.38 22.10
N LEU A 87 -10.99 -14.42 21.40
CA LEU A 87 -10.94 -14.48 19.95
C LEU A 87 -11.63 -13.26 19.31
N ALA A 88 -12.84 -12.96 19.77
CA ALA A 88 -13.60 -11.79 19.32
C ALA A 88 -12.83 -10.49 19.56
N ASN A 89 -12.21 -10.31 20.72
CA ASN A 89 -11.40 -9.13 21.01
C ASN A 89 -10.20 -8.98 20.05
N LEU A 90 -9.51 -10.08 19.73
CA LEU A 90 -8.40 -10.06 18.77
C LEU A 90 -8.85 -9.65 17.37
N VAL A 91 -9.94 -10.25 16.88
CA VAL A 91 -10.51 -9.92 15.57
C VAL A 91 -10.95 -8.46 15.52
N VAL A 92 -11.61 -7.96 16.57
CA VAL A 92 -12.02 -6.55 16.66
C VAL A 92 -10.82 -5.61 16.51
N ARG A 93 -9.71 -5.89 17.18
CA ARG A 93 -8.49 -5.06 17.13
C ARG A 93 -7.85 -5.09 15.76
N PHE A 94 -7.67 -6.29 15.21
CA PHE A 94 -7.08 -6.49 13.89
C PHE A 94 -7.91 -5.77 12.81
N GLU A 95 -9.22 -6.03 12.76
CA GLU A 95 -10.12 -5.41 11.78
C GLU A 95 -10.16 -3.89 11.97
N THR A 96 -10.18 -3.40 13.21
CA THR A 96 -10.18 -1.96 13.48
C THR A 96 -8.95 -1.27 12.90
N ALA A 97 -7.76 -1.82 13.18
CA ALA A 97 -6.53 -1.25 12.68
C ALA A 97 -6.37 -1.42 11.17
N MET A 98 -6.77 -2.56 10.59
CA MET A 98 -6.76 -2.75 9.14
C MET A 98 -7.70 -1.75 8.45
N PHE A 99 -8.91 -1.55 8.98
CA PHE A 99 -9.87 -0.61 8.41
C PHE A 99 -9.33 0.84 8.41
N LEU A 100 -8.55 1.20 9.44
CA LEU A 100 -7.93 2.51 9.55
C LEU A 100 -6.65 2.63 8.74
N LEU A 101 -5.77 1.63 8.71
CA LEU A 101 -4.43 1.74 8.12
C LEU A 101 -4.41 1.35 6.63
N GLN A 102 -5.33 0.51 6.17
CA GLN A 102 -5.37 0.04 4.79
C GLN A 102 -5.47 1.19 3.76
N PRO A 103 -6.29 2.25 3.95
CA PRO A 103 -6.26 3.40 3.06
C PRO A 103 -4.86 4.04 2.96
N LEU A 104 -4.11 4.16 4.06
CA LEU A 104 -2.75 4.71 4.00
C LEU A 104 -1.78 3.77 3.27
N VAL A 105 -1.86 2.47 3.54
CA VAL A 105 -1.07 1.44 2.83
C VAL A 105 -1.29 1.53 1.31
N GLU A 106 -2.55 1.53 0.87
CA GLU A 106 -2.91 1.62 -0.54
C GLU A 106 -2.58 2.99 -1.15
N GLY A 107 -2.69 4.05 -0.36
CA GLY A 107 -2.33 5.40 -0.74
C GLY A 107 -0.83 5.55 -0.99
N LEU A 108 0.00 5.05 -0.08
CA LEU A 108 1.47 5.04 -0.23
C LEU A 108 1.90 4.17 -1.40
N ALA A 109 1.28 3.00 -1.58
CA ALA A 109 1.55 2.13 -2.71
C ALA A 109 1.19 2.79 -4.06
N SER A 110 0.03 3.44 -4.14
CA SER A 110 -0.38 4.20 -5.35
C SER A 110 0.53 5.40 -5.58
N PHE A 111 0.92 6.10 -4.52
CA PHE A 111 1.86 7.22 -4.59
C PHE A 111 3.23 6.76 -5.10
N ALA A 112 3.73 5.63 -4.62
CA ALA A 112 4.96 4.99 -5.08
C ALA A 112 4.96 4.76 -6.61
N MET A 113 3.86 4.17 -7.10
CA MET A 113 3.65 3.89 -8.52
C MET A 113 3.65 5.16 -9.37
N PHE A 114 2.92 6.19 -8.93
CA PHE A 114 2.53 7.29 -9.83
C PHE A 114 3.27 8.61 -9.61
N ASP A 115 3.64 8.94 -8.38
CA ASP A 115 4.09 10.30 -8.03
C ASP A 115 5.42 10.32 -7.25
N GLN A 116 5.95 9.16 -6.86
CA GLN A 116 7.23 9.04 -6.17
C GLN A 116 8.38 9.66 -6.96
N THR A 117 9.14 10.53 -6.32
CA THR A 117 10.36 11.13 -6.86
C THR A 117 11.51 10.89 -5.90
N ILE A 118 12.69 10.61 -6.43
CA ILE A 118 13.89 10.37 -5.62
C ILE A 118 14.64 11.68 -5.40
N GLY A 119 14.65 12.58 -6.41
CA GLY A 119 15.34 13.86 -6.33
C GLY A 119 16.78 13.71 -5.84
N ASP A 120 17.19 14.60 -4.93
CA ASP A 120 18.48 14.56 -4.24
C ASP A 120 18.34 13.86 -2.87
N SER A 121 17.49 12.83 -2.75
CA SER A 121 17.31 12.13 -1.48
C SER A 121 18.60 11.44 -1.07
N GLU A 122 19.05 11.73 0.15
CA GLU A 122 20.22 11.09 0.78
C GLU A 122 19.87 9.69 1.31
N ILE A 123 18.57 9.43 1.51
CA ILE A 123 18.07 8.19 2.11
C ILE A 123 17.08 7.55 1.13
N LEU A 124 17.27 6.27 0.86
CA LEU A 124 16.34 5.46 0.08
C LEU A 124 15.64 4.45 0.99
N SER A 125 14.33 4.36 0.83
CA SER A 125 13.51 3.27 1.35
C SER A 125 13.89 1.98 0.62
N TYR A 126 13.60 0.86 1.28
CA TYR A 126 13.89 -0.46 0.75
C TYR A 126 13.30 -0.69 -0.66
N PRO A 127 12.03 -0.34 -0.94
CA PRO A 127 11.48 -0.49 -2.29
C PRO A 127 12.26 0.25 -3.39
N ILE A 128 12.83 1.42 -3.09
CA ILE A 128 13.59 2.19 -4.07
C ILE A 128 15.04 1.72 -4.17
N SER A 129 15.68 1.37 -3.06
CA SER A 129 17.07 0.93 -3.04
C SER A 129 17.30 -0.37 -3.82
N GLU A 130 16.25 -1.18 -3.99
CA GLU A 130 16.29 -2.47 -4.70
C GLU A 130 16.04 -2.35 -6.20
N ILE A 131 15.50 -1.22 -6.69
CA ILE A 131 15.22 -1.01 -8.11
C ILE A 131 16.45 -1.30 -8.97
N PRO A 132 17.67 -0.82 -8.64
CA PRO A 132 18.80 -1.05 -9.51
C PRO A 132 19.18 -2.54 -9.61
N TYR A 133 18.93 -3.29 -8.54
CA TYR A 133 19.22 -4.72 -8.49
C TYR A 133 18.34 -5.50 -9.48
N TYR A 134 17.05 -5.22 -9.45
CA TYR A 134 16.06 -5.94 -10.26
C TYR A 134 15.91 -5.39 -11.68
N PHE A 135 16.09 -4.08 -11.87
CA PHE A 135 15.71 -3.39 -13.11
C PHE A 135 16.88 -2.71 -13.85
N LEU A 136 18.09 -2.66 -13.28
CA LEU A 136 19.26 -2.00 -13.91
C LEU A 136 20.50 -2.93 -14.09
N GLN A 137 20.37 -4.25 -13.91
CA GLN A 137 21.45 -5.24 -14.12
C GLN A 137 22.72 -4.99 -13.27
N MET A 138 22.58 -4.77 -11.96
CA MET A 138 23.72 -4.53 -11.05
C MET A 138 24.79 -5.62 -11.05
N GLY A 139 24.42 -6.88 -11.29
CA GLY A 139 25.36 -8.01 -11.31
C GLY A 139 26.53 -7.84 -12.28
N VAL A 140 26.40 -6.95 -13.28
CA VAL A 140 27.44 -6.67 -14.29
C VAL A 140 28.19 -5.36 -14.03
N ARG A 141 27.59 -4.39 -13.32
CA ARG A 141 28.12 -3.01 -13.17
C ARG A 141 28.73 -2.69 -11.81
N GLY A 142 28.54 -3.51 -10.77
CA GLY A 142 29.00 -3.18 -9.41
C GLY A 142 28.12 -2.10 -8.76
N SER A 143 28.07 -2.08 -7.42
CA SER A 143 27.08 -1.29 -6.67
C SER A 143 27.30 0.21 -6.66
N ASP A 144 28.54 0.66 -6.88
CA ASP A 144 28.94 2.06 -6.71
C ASP A 144 28.63 2.92 -7.95
N ASP A 145 28.14 2.32 -9.03
CA ASP A 145 27.98 2.96 -10.36
C ASP A 145 26.57 3.51 -10.64
N ILE A 146 25.57 3.26 -9.78
CA ILE A 146 24.19 3.71 -10.04
C ILE A 146 23.92 5.07 -9.40
N SER A 147 23.60 6.02 -10.26
CA SER A 147 23.19 7.36 -9.84
C SER A 147 21.69 7.41 -9.50
N PRO A 148 21.26 8.24 -8.52
CA PRO A 148 19.83 8.51 -8.26
C PRO A 148 19.05 8.99 -9.50
N ARG A 149 19.78 9.55 -10.47
CA ARG A 149 19.25 9.95 -11.77
C ARG A 149 18.78 8.77 -12.60
N GLU A 150 19.53 7.66 -12.66
CA GLU A 150 19.12 6.46 -13.41
C GLU A 150 17.84 5.84 -12.83
N ILE A 151 17.71 5.83 -11.49
CA ILE A 151 16.48 5.37 -10.84
C ILE A 151 15.31 6.32 -11.16
N SER A 152 15.57 7.63 -11.22
CA SER A 152 14.54 8.60 -11.62
C SER A 152 14.11 8.43 -13.08
N GLU A 153 15.04 8.09 -13.97
CA GLU A 153 14.79 7.86 -15.39
C GLU A 153 13.93 6.59 -15.61
N ILE A 154 14.25 5.47 -14.95
CA ILE A 154 13.45 4.23 -15.06
C ILE A 154 12.06 4.36 -14.41
N LEU A 155 11.93 5.12 -13.32
CA LEU A 155 10.63 5.45 -12.73
C LEU A 155 9.77 6.24 -13.71
N ALA A 156 10.35 7.27 -14.36
CA ALA A 156 9.65 8.04 -15.38
C ALA A 156 9.24 7.17 -16.59
N GLU A 157 10.15 6.30 -17.05
CA GLU A 157 9.88 5.35 -18.14
C GLU A 157 8.73 4.40 -17.80
N SER A 158 8.73 3.80 -16.60
CA SER A 158 7.67 2.87 -16.18
C SER A 158 6.28 3.50 -16.14
N ARG A 159 6.19 4.81 -15.92
CA ARG A 159 4.92 5.56 -15.84
C ARG A 159 4.38 5.98 -17.21
N LEU A 160 5.27 6.34 -18.12
CA LEU A 160 4.93 6.97 -19.41
C LEU A 160 5.00 6.00 -20.60
N GLY A 161 5.79 4.93 -20.48
CA GLY A 161 6.06 3.96 -21.52
C GLY A 161 4.95 2.92 -21.69
N ILE A 162 5.35 1.73 -22.14
CA ILE A 162 4.46 0.60 -22.50
C ILE A 162 3.71 0.04 -21.28
N GLY A 163 4.13 0.36 -20.05
CA GLY A 163 3.54 -0.15 -18.80
C GLY A 163 2.14 0.39 -18.44
N GLU A 164 1.54 1.24 -19.29
CA GLU A 164 0.19 1.79 -19.11
C GLU A 164 -0.04 2.47 -17.75
N GLY A 165 1.00 3.11 -17.18
CA GLY A 165 0.95 3.77 -15.87
C GLY A 165 -0.22 4.75 -15.73
N TRP A 166 -0.56 5.48 -16.79
CA TRP A 166 -1.72 6.37 -16.83
C TRP A 166 -3.07 5.64 -16.79
N ARG A 167 -3.19 4.44 -17.37
CA ARG A 167 -4.42 3.63 -17.26
C ARG A 167 -4.59 3.06 -15.87
N ARG A 168 -3.49 2.62 -15.25
CA ARG A 168 -3.46 2.19 -13.85
C ARG A 168 -3.88 3.32 -12.91
N LYS A 169 -3.33 4.52 -13.12
CA LYS A 169 -3.74 5.74 -12.38
C LYS A 169 -5.21 6.07 -12.61
N SER A 170 -5.67 6.02 -13.87
CA SER A 170 -7.09 6.21 -14.22
C SER A 170 -8.01 5.18 -13.55
N SER A 171 -7.58 3.93 -13.42
CA SER A 171 -8.31 2.90 -12.68
C SER A 171 -8.52 3.31 -11.22
N VAL A 172 -7.45 3.72 -10.53
CA VAL A 172 -7.52 4.22 -9.14
C VAL A 172 -8.41 5.46 -9.04
N LEU A 173 -8.33 6.39 -10.00
CA LEU A 173 -9.14 7.62 -10.00
C LEU A 173 -10.63 7.38 -10.27
N ARG A 174 -10.99 6.22 -10.83
CA ARG A 174 -12.37 5.78 -11.06
C ARG A 174 -12.94 4.94 -9.91
N SER A 175 -12.10 4.50 -8.98
CA SER A 175 -12.53 3.76 -7.80
C SER A 175 -13.47 4.56 -6.90
N HIS A 176 -14.14 3.86 -6.00
CA HIS A 176 -15.02 4.46 -4.99
C HIS A 176 -14.23 5.35 -4.03
N LEU A 177 -14.77 6.53 -3.70
CA LEU A 177 -14.24 7.37 -2.61
C LEU A 177 -14.63 6.82 -1.21
N ASP A 178 -15.49 5.82 -1.14
CA ASP A 178 -15.84 5.16 0.11
C ASP A 178 -14.79 4.09 0.46
N CYS A 179 -14.07 4.29 1.56
CA CYS A 179 -13.03 3.34 1.99
C CYS A 179 -13.60 1.95 2.35
N ARG A 180 -14.92 1.83 2.57
CA ARG A 180 -15.60 0.54 2.73
C ARG A 180 -15.62 -0.30 1.47
N LEU A 181 -15.70 0.37 0.32
CA LEU A 181 -15.88 -0.26 -0.98
C LEU A 181 -14.53 -0.45 -1.66
N ASP A 182 -13.69 0.59 -1.65
CA ASP A 182 -12.35 0.56 -2.21
C ASP A 182 -11.45 1.58 -1.49
N PRO A 183 -10.41 1.13 -0.76
CA PRO A 183 -9.50 2.04 -0.06
C PRO A 183 -8.55 2.81 -0.99
N ARG A 184 -8.41 2.42 -2.28
CA ARG A 184 -7.38 2.95 -3.18
C ARG A 184 -7.51 4.44 -3.44
N LEU A 185 -8.66 4.90 -3.92
CA LEU A 185 -8.84 6.32 -4.26
C LEU A 185 -8.68 7.20 -3.02
N THR A 186 -9.37 6.84 -1.94
CA THR A 186 -9.37 7.60 -0.69
C THR A 186 -7.98 7.67 -0.08
N GLY A 187 -7.26 6.54 -0.09
CA GLY A 187 -5.87 6.45 0.32
C GLY A 187 -4.96 7.34 -0.52
N TYR A 188 -5.01 7.17 -1.84
CA TYR A 188 -4.19 7.91 -2.79
C TYR A 188 -4.38 9.43 -2.65
N MET A 189 -5.63 9.89 -2.62
CA MET A 189 -5.95 11.31 -2.45
C MET A 189 -5.52 11.85 -1.08
N THR A 190 -5.64 11.04 -0.02
CA THR A 190 -5.15 11.42 1.31
C THR A 190 -3.64 11.66 1.28
N VAL A 191 -2.87 10.70 0.79
CA VAL A 191 -1.40 10.78 0.73
C VAL A 191 -0.94 11.94 -0.15
N LYS A 192 -1.54 12.11 -1.33
CA LYS A 192 -1.24 13.23 -2.25
C LYS A 192 -1.51 14.59 -1.60
N ASN A 193 -2.65 14.74 -0.90
CA ASN A 193 -2.98 15.99 -0.22
C ASN A 193 -2.09 16.26 0.99
N LEU A 194 -1.70 15.23 1.74
CA LEU A 194 -0.74 15.37 2.83
C LEU A 194 0.61 15.86 2.32
N GLN A 195 1.14 15.26 1.25
CA GLN A 195 2.38 15.73 0.64
C GLN A 195 2.27 17.18 0.19
N ARG A 196 1.17 17.54 -0.49
CA ARG A 196 0.91 18.92 -0.94
C ARG A 196 0.89 19.91 0.22
N MET A 197 0.18 19.59 1.30
CA MET A 197 0.11 20.45 2.46
C MET A 197 1.48 20.60 3.11
N LEU A 198 2.21 19.49 3.31
CA LEU A 198 3.51 19.51 3.98
C LEU A 198 4.56 20.31 3.20
N ARG A 199 4.62 20.17 1.87
CA ARG A 199 5.57 20.94 1.04
C ARG A 199 5.28 22.44 1.00
N GLU A 200 4.05 22.86 1.34
CA GLU A 200 3.65 24.27 1.43
C GLU A 200 3.98 24.89 2.80
N LEU A 201 4.34 24.08 3.80
CA LEU A 201 4.74 24.58 5.11
C LEU A 201 6.17 25.15 5.07
N PRO A 202 6.42 26.33 5.67
CA PRO A 202 7.74 26.95 5.68
C PRO A 202 8.82 26.04 6.29
N GLY A 203 9.93 25.85 5.58
CA GLY A 203 11.06 25.04 6.03
C GLY A 203 10.90 23.53 5.85
N LEU A 204 9.81 23.08 5.20
CA LEU A 204 9.55 21.69 4.85
C LEU A 204 9.69 21.40 3.36
N GLU A 205 10.40 22.25 2.62
CA GLU A 205 10.53 22.16 1.17
C GLU A 205 11.17 20.83 0.73
N ARG A 206 12.02 20.23 1.58
CA ARG A 206 12.61 18.90 1.35
C ARG A 206 11.56 17.79 1.24
N LEU A 207 10.37 17.94 1.83
CA LEU A 207 9.27 16.98 1.70
C LEU A 207 8.54 17.05 0.35
N ALA A 208 8.93 17.97 -0.54
CA ALA A 208 8.59 17.86 -1.96
C ALA A 208 9.24 16.63 -2.61
N ASN A 209 10.34 16.12 -2.04
CA ASN A 209 10.93 14.85 -2.39
C ASN A 209 9.99 13.71 -1.97
N GLY A 210 9.48 12.96 -2.95
CA GLY A 210 8.56 11.85 -2.70
C GLY A 210 9.17 10.76 -1.81
N GLU A 211 10.48 10.52 -1.91
CA GLU A 211 11.20 9.53 -1.12
C GLU A 211 11.23 9.84 0.36
N LEU A 212 11.68 11.05 0.69
CA LEU A 212 11.70 11.50 2.08
C LEU A 212 10.30 11.57 2.68
N PHE A 213 9.31 12.00 1.89
CA PHE A 213 7.91 12.03 2.32
C PHE A 213 7.38 10.62 2.61
N SER A 214 7.60 9.65 1.71
CA SER A 214 7.12 8.27 1.88
C SER A 214 7.78 7.59 3.10
N ILE A 215 9.08 7.80 3.31
CA ILE A 215 9.79 7.31 4.51
C ILE A 215 9.18 7.92 5.78
N LEU A 216 8.98 9.25 5.81
CA LEU A 216 8.35 9.93 6.95
C LEU A 216 6.95 9.38 7.25
N MET A 217 6.16 9.09 6.22
CA MET A 217 4.82 8.52 6.38
C MET A 217 4.86 7.11 6.98
N VAL A 218 5.78 6.26 6.51
CA VAL A 218 5.97 4.91 7.07
C VAL A 218 6.36 5.01 8.54
N GLU A 219 7.32 5.87 8.87
CA GLU A 219 7.78 6.07 10.25
C GLU A 219 6.67 6.63 11.15
N ALA A 220 5.87 7.57 10.66
CA ALA A 220 4.82 8.20 11.45
C ALA A 220 3.66 7.26 11.82
N PHE A 221 3.27 6.34 10.94
CA PHE A 221 2.08 5.50 11.12
C PHE A 221 2.39 4.04 11.40
N PHE A 222 3.44 3.49 10.79
CA PHE A 222 3.71 2.06 10.79
C PHE A 222 4.81 1.68 11.79
N GLN A 223 5.66 2.63 12.17
CA GLN A 223 6.61 2.44 13.27
C GLN A 223 6.11 2.96 14.62
N ASP A 224 4.82 3.30 14.76
CA ASP A 224 4.30 3.93 15.99
C ASP A 224 4.11 2.94 17.16
N PRO A 225 4.95 2.98 18.22
CA PRO A 225 4.77 2.15 19.42
C PRO A 225 3.46 2.45 20.16
N GLY A 226 2.88 3.64 20.01
CA GLY A 226 1.59 3.97 20.60
C GLY A 226 0.46 3.12 20.03
N ILE A 227 0.45 2.91 18.70
CA ILE A 227 -0.51 2.04 18.02
C ILE A 227 -0.30 0.58 18.46
N VAL A 228 0.95 0.13 18.56
CA VAL A 228 1.31 -1.23 19.00
C VAL A 228 0.81 -1.50 20.42
N LEU A 229 1.07 -0.58 21.35
CA LEU A 229 0.60 -0.70 22.73
C LEU A 229 -0.93 -0.68 22.82
N ALA A 230 -1.61 0.08 21.97
CA ALA A 230 -3.07 0.04 21.89
C ALA A 230 -3.59 -1.32 21.38
N LEU A 231 -2.93 -1.90 20.37
CA LEU A 231 -3.27 -3.21 19.80
C LEU A 231 -3.04 -4.37 20.78
N LEU A 232 -2.00 -4.30 21.59
CA LEU A 232 -1.60 -5.37 22.50
C LEU A 232 -2.19 -5.24 23.93
N ASP A 233 -3.06 -4.27 24.18
CA ASP A 233 -3.69 -4.08 25.50
C ASP A 233 -4.84 -5.08 25.72
N ASN A 234 -4.52 -6.22 26.34
CA ASN A 234 -5.50 -7.27 26.70
C ASN A 234 -6.45 -6.92 27.86
N GLU A 235 -6.16 -5.89 28.62
CA GLU A 235 -6.96 -5.52 29.80
C GLU A 235 -8.10 -4.56 29.42
N ALA A 236 -7.93 -3.82 28.33
CA ALA A 236 -8.95 -2.89 27.85
C ALA A 236 -10.16 -3.60 27.20
N PRO A 237 -11.39 -3.13 27.48
CA PRO A 237 -12.56 -3.61 26.77
C PRO A 237 -12.51 -3.22 25.28
N PRO A 238 -13.10 -4.01 24.37
CA PRO A 238 -12.96 -3.81 22.92
C PRO A 238 -13.33 -2.40 22.42
N THR A 239 -14.35 -1.76 23.01
CA THR A 239 -14.76 -0.39 22.67
C THR A 239 -13.68 0.65 22.99
N LEU A 240 -13.04 0.52 24.17
CA LEU A 240 -11.95 1.40 24.57
C LEU A 240 -10.71 1.17 23.69
N THR A 241 -10.41 -0.08 23.35
CA THR A 241 -9.31 -0.40 22.43
C THR A 241 -9.55 0.19 21.05
N THR A 242 -10.76 0.04 20.52
CA THR A 242 -11.16 0.61 19.23
C THR A 242 -10.95 2.12 19.21
N GLN A 243 -11.44 2.82 20.25
CA GLN A 243 -11.27 4.27 20.38
C GLN A 243 -9.79 4.67 20.44
N ARG A 244 -8.96 3.94 21.19
CA ARG A 244 -7.51 4.23 21.29
C ARG A 244 -6.77 4.06 19.96
N ILE A 245 -7.15 3.08 19.15
CA ILE A 245 -6.56 2.88 17.81
C ILE A 245 -6.96 4.07 16.91
N VAL A 246 -8.26 4.43 16.91
CA VAL A 246 -8.78 5.60 16.17
C VAL A 246 -8.05 6.89 16.59
N ASP A 247 -7.95 7.14 17.89
CA ASP A 247 -7.30 8.34 18.45
C ASP A 247 -5.82 8.40 18.08
N SER A 248 -5.13 7.25 18.05
CA SER A 248 -3.71 7.19 17.67
C SER A 248 -3.51 7.58 16.20
N VAL A 249 -4.29 7.01 15.28
CA VAL A 249 -4.23 7.34 13.84
C VAL A 249 -4.59 8.82 13.61
N GLN A 250 -5.65 9.30 14.25
CA GLN A 250 -6.07 10.70 14.14
C GLN A 250 -5.00 11.65 14.69
N SER A 251 -4.37 11.31 15.81
CA SER A 251 -3.30 12.10 16.42
C SER A 251 -2.10 12.22 15.49
N ARG A 252 -1.77 11.18 14.72
CA ARG A 252 -0.68 11.24 13.73
C ARG A 252 -1.00 12.13 12.54
N LEU A 253 -2.22 12.08 12.02
CA LEU A 253 -2.68 13.00 10.98
C LEU A 253 -2.61 14.46 11.45
N LEU A 254 -3.05 14.73 12.68
CA LEU A 254 -2.96 16.06 13.29
C LEU A 254 -1.51 16.50 13.54
N TRP A 255 -0.66 15.58 13.99
CA TRP A 255 0.77 15.84 14.18
C TRP A 255 1.46 16.21 12.87
N LEU A 256 1.17 15.49 11.77
CA LEU A 256 1.69 15.86 10.44
C LEU A 256 1.24 17.26 10.02
N ALA A 257 0.00 17.65 10.31
CA ALA A 257 -0.50 18.99 10.02
C ALA A 257 0.24 20.12 10.77
N GLN A 258 0.93 19.77 11.86
CA GLN A 258 1.64 20.69 12.75
C GLN A 258 3.15 20.51 12.69
N LEU A 259 3.65 19.77 11.69
CA LEU A 259 5.06 19.46 11.55
C LEU A 259 5.88 20.73 11.28
N ASP A 260 7.06 20.83 11.89
CA ASP A 260 7.98 21.93 11.70
C ASP A 260 9.34 21.47 11.14
N ALA A 261 10.07 22.42 10.57
CA ALA A 261 11.39 22.18 9.97
C ALA A 261 12.39 21.56 10.95
N HIS A 262 12.30 21.94 12.24
CA HIS A 262 13.18 21.39 13.26
C HIS A 262 12.95 19.89 13.46
N THR A 263 11.69 19.46 13.50
CA THR A 263 11.32 18.06 13.67
C THR A 263 11.73 17.22 12.48
N VAL A 264 11.52 17.70 11.25
CA VAL A 264 11.93 16.98 10.03
C VAL A 264 13.44 16.88 9.93
N ASN A 265 14.19 17.97 10.19
CA ASN A 265 15.64 17.91 10.15
C ASN A 265 16.21 16.96 11.21
N ARG A 266 15.68 16.98 12.45
CA ARG A 266 16.07 15.99 13.46
C ARG A 266 15.77 14.56 13.03
N PHE A 267 14.64 14.33 12.37
CA PHE A 267 14.29 13.02 11.84
C PHE A 267 15.28 12.57 10.76
N LEU A 268 15.67 13.45 9.83
CA LEU A 268 16.63 13.14 8.77
C LEU A 268 18.03 12.91 9.32
N ASP A 269 18.51 13.79 10.22
CA ASP A 269 19.81 13.65 10.88
C ASP A 269 19.91 12.35 11.69
N ALA A 270 18.79 11.85 12.20
CA ALA A 270 18.71 10.61 12.94
C ALA A 270 18.84 9.36 12.08
N GLN A 271 18.38 9.45 10.84
CA GLN A 271 18.41 8.34 9.88
C GLN A 271 19.81 8.16 9.30
N LEU A 272 20.73 9.12 9.50
CA LEU A 272 22.09 9.09 8.98
C LEU A 272 23.10 8.96 10.14
N ASP A 273 24.12 8.12 9.96
CA ASP A 273 25.26 8.06 10.87
C ASP A 273 26.32 9.14 10.55
N GLU A 274 27.43 9.15 11.29
CA GLU A 274 28.51 10.12 11.08
C GLU A 274 29.17 10.01 9.68
N ASN A 275 28.94 8.90 8.97
CA ASN A 275 29.42 8.62 7.62
C ASN A 275 28.32 8.80 6.55
N GLY A 276 27.08 9.12 6.95
CA GLY A 276 25.93 9.20 6.05
C GLY A 276 25.25 7.86 5.74
N GLU A 277 25.54 6.79 6.49
CA GLU A 277 24.89 5.49 6.36
C GLU A 277 23.62 5.40 7.21
N ARG A 278 22.67 4.55 6.80
CA ARG A 278 21.36 4.46 7.45
C ARG A 278 21.45 3.89 8.88
N ARG A 279 20.92 4.61 9.87
CA ARG A 279 20.67 4.09 11.23
C ARG A 279 19.24 3.57 11.38
N GLU A 280 19.04 2.51 12.16
CA GLU A 280 17.74 2.24 12.76
C GLU A 280 17.45 3.39 13.74
N SER A 281 16.40 4.17 13.46
CA SER A 281 16.14 5.46 14.13
C SER A 281 14.90 5.35 15.00
N ASP A 282 15.06 5.62 16.31
CA ASP A 282 13.99 5.57 17.31
C ASP A 282 13.25 6.91 17.51
N LEU A 283 13.49 7.93 16.67
CA LEU A 283 13.37 9.32 17.13
C LEU A 283 12.00 10.01 17.04
N LEU A 284 11.02 9.46 16.32
CA LEU A 284 9.65 9.99 16.38
C LEU A 284 8.96 9.70 17.71
N HIS A 285 9.47 8.74 18.47
CA HIS A 285 8.89 8.31 19.75
C HIS A 285 9.99 8.30 20.82
N SER A 286 9.61 8.28 22.11
CA SER A 286 10.64 8.14 23.15
C SER A 286 11.19 6.72 23.14
N SER A 287 12.49 6.54 23.31
CA SER A 287 13.13 5.20 23.39
C SER A 287 12.46 4.27 24.41
N ASP A 288 11.95 4.81 25.53
CA ASP A 288 11.17 4.06 26.52
C ASP A 288 9.85 3.47 25.94
N LEU A 289 9.18 4.20 25.04
CA LEU A 289 7.94 3.73 24.42
C LEU A 289 8.21 2.61 23.41
N TYR A 290 9.28 2.72 22.63
CA TYR A 290 9.72 1.64 21.72
C TYR A 290 10.06 0.38 22.50
N ALA A 291 10.93 0.48 23.51
CA ALA A 291 11.31 -0.66 24.35
C ALA A 291 10.07 -1.33 24.98
N ARG A 292 9.09 -0.54 25.43
CA ARG A 292 7.82 -1.07 25.97
C ARG A 292 6.98 -1.78 24.91
N ALA A 293 6.95 -1.28 23.68
CA ALA A 293 6.23 -1.90 22.58
C ALA A 293 6.87 -3.25 22.19
N GLU A 294 8.20 -3.28 22.04
CA GLU A 294 8.94 -4.51 21.75
C GLU A 294 8.77 -5.56 22.85
N MET A 295 8.90 -5.17 24.12
CA MET A 295 8.65 -6.06 25.26
C MET A 295 7.21 -6.59 25.26
N ALA A 296 6.23 -5.76 24.88
CA ALA A 296 4.84 -6.19 24.77
C ALA A 296 4.67 -7.22 23.64
N MET A 297 5.27 -7.00 22.48
CA MET A 297 5.25 -7.95 21.37
C MET A 297 5.92 -9.28 21.74
N GLU A 298 7.08 -9.25 22.40
CA GLU A 298 7.78 -10.46 22.83
C GLU A 298 6.94 -11.30 23.81
N LYS A 299 6.32 -10.64 24.80
CA LYS A 299 5.40 -11.30 25.75
C LYS A 299 4.21 -11.94 25.04
N TRP A 300 3.69 -11.29 24.00
CA TRP A 300 2.62 -11.85 23.18
C TRP A 300 3.10 -12.97 22.27
N HIS A 301 4.36 -13.01 21.85
CA HIS A 301 4.87 -14.10 21.01
C HIS A 301 5.03 -15.42 21.79
N GLU A 302 5.26 -15.37 23.11
CA GLU A 302 5.56 -16.55 23.94
C GLU A 302 4.55 -17.71 23.80
N PRO A 303 3.22 -17.52 23.78
CA PRO A 303 2.24 -18.60 23.63
C PRO A 303 2.15 -19.19 22.22
N ILE A 304 2.52 -18.44 21.17
CA ILE A 304 2.57 -18.96 19.79
C ILE A 304 3.73 -19.96 19.65
N ARG A 305 4.75 -19.88 20.51
CA ARG A 305 5.93 -20.75 20.43
C ARG A 305 5.67 -22.24 20.69
N GLU A 306 4.45 -22.63 21.03
CA GLU A 306 4.10 -24.02 21.33
C GLU A 306 3.56 -24.81 20.11
N GLU A 307 3.31 -24.16 18.95
CA GLU A 307 2.86 -24.82 17.71
C GLU A 307 3.97 -24.89 16.63
N PRO A 308 4.44 -26.10 16.22
CA PRO A 308 5.67 -26.29 15.44
C PRO A 308 5.78 -25.50 14.12
N ILE A 309 4.71 -25.44 13.31
CA ILE A 309 4.73 -24.86 11.96
C ILE A 309 4.58 -23.33 12.00
N TRP A 310 3.87 -22.81 13.01
CA TRP A 310 3.61 -21.38 13.13
C TRP A 310 4.70 -20.63 13.88
N ILE A 311 5.49 -21.33 14.69
CA ILE A 311 6.75 -20.82 15.24
C ILE A 311 7.61 -20.27 14.11
N GLU A 312 7.79 -21.01 13.02
CA GLU A 312 8.69 -20.58 11.95
C GLU A 312 8.14 -19.38 11.15
N PHE A 313 6.83 -19.29 10.93
CA PHE A 313 6.21 -18.14 10.27
C PHE A 313 6.16 -16.88 11.15
N ALA A 314 5.72 -17.02 12.41
CA ALA A 314 5.68 -15.91 13.34
C ALA A 314 7.10 -15.43 13.68
N TRP A 315 8.05 -16.35 13.80
CA TRP A 315 9.47 -16.04 13.97
C TRP A 315 10.06 -15.41 12.72
N ALA A 316 9.78 -15.93 11.50
CA ALA A 316 10.22 -15.30 10.26
C ALA A 316 9.70 -13.87 10.14
N ALA A 317 8.40 -13.62 10.36
CA ALA A 317 7.83 -12.28 10.39
C ALA A 317 8.46 -11.38 11.47
N PHE A 318 8.92 -11.96 12.58
CA PHE A 318 9.53 -11.24 13.69
C PHE A 318 11.02 -10.92 13.44
N THR A 319 11.81 -11.87 12.94
CA THR A 319 13.28 -11.83 12.90
C THR A 319 13.89 -11.61 11.51
N HIS A 320 13.17 -11.88 10.43
CA HIS A 320 13.70 -11.79 9.07
C HIS A 320 12.73 -11.02 8.16
N ARG A 321 13.24 -10.20 7.24
CA ARG A 321 12.41 -9.71 6.14
C ARG A 321 12.26 -10.89 5.17
N PRO A 322 11.06 -11.47 4.98
CA PRO A 322 10.88 -12.47 3.94
C PRO A 322 11.21 -11.78 2.60
N PRO A 323 12.02 -12.41 1.74
CA PRO A 323 12.39 -11.77 0.50
C PRO A 323 11.16 -11.76 -0.42
N LEU A 324 11.00 -10.70 -1.22
CA LEU A 324 9.78 -10.47 -2.02
C LEU A 324 9.50 -11.69 -2.91
N THR A 325 8.46 -12.45 -2.61
CA THR A 325 8.13 -13.64 -3.39
C THR A 325 7.18 -13.26 -4.51
N PHE A 326 7.63 -13.39 -5.75
CA PHE A 326 6.83 -13.13 -6.94
C PHE A 326 6.03 -14.36 -7.35
N TYR A 327 4.74 -14.17 -7.57
CA TYR A 327 3.83 -15.18 -8.09
C TYR A 327 3.35 -14.77 -9.48
N LEU A 328 3.47 -15.68 -10.44
CA LEU A 328 2.93 -15.51 -11.78
C LEU A 328 1.58 -16.20 -11.87
N VAL A 329 0.59 -15.50 -12.41
CA VAL A 329 -0.71 -16.07 -12.75
C VAL A 329 -0.85 -16.05 -14.26
N ASP A 330 -0.76 -17.23 -14.88
CA ASP A 330 -1.06 -17.38 -16.31
C ASP A 330 -2.58 -17.40 -16.51
N ASN A 331 -3.09 -16.44 -17.27
CA ASN A 331 -4.50 -16.35 -17.63
C ASN A 331 -4.84 -17.12 -18.92
N GLN A 332 -3.87 -17.78 -19.57
CA GLN A 332 -4.07 -18.44 -20.86
C GLN A 332 -3.60 -19.91 -20.88
N MET A 333 -4.33 -20.79 -20.19
CA MET A 333 -4.40 -22.20 -20.63
C MET A 333 -5.79 -22.46 -21.22
N GLU A 334 -5.88 -22.46 -22.55
CA GLU A 334 -7.02 -23.08 -23.25
C GLU A 334 -6.90 -24.61 -23.10
N ALA A 335 -7.84 -25.23 -22.40
CA ALA A 335 -7.94 -26.68 -22.34
C ALA A 335 -8.57 -27.21 -23.64
N GLU A 336 -7.90 -28.14 -24.32
CA GLU A 336 -8.38 -28.79 -25.54
C GLU A 336 -9.69 -29.58 -25.35
N ASP A 337 -10.06 -29.91 -24.10
CA ASP A 337 -11.15 -30.84 -23.81
C ASP A 337 -12.19 -30.27 -22.85
N GLY A 338 -12.86 -29.16 -23.22
CA GLY A 338 -14.28 -28.84 -22.93
C GLY A 338 -14.84 -28.84 -21.49
N GLU A 339 -14.10 -29.27 -20.48
CA GLU A 339 -14.46 -29.30 -19.07
C GLU A 339 -13.21 -29.02 -18.24
N THR A 340 -13.12 -27.82 -17.66
CA THR A 340 -12.09 -27.54 -16.64
C THR A 340 -12.59 -26.52 -15.63
N ILE A 341 -12.49 -26.91 -14.37
CA ILE A 341 -12.55 -26.02 -13.21
C ILE A 341 -11.30 -25.14 -13.28
N ARG A 342 -11.49 -23.81 -13.28
CA ARG A 342 -10.41 -22.81 -13.24
C ARG A 342 -9.63 -22.98 -11.94
N ALA A 343 -8.41 -23.50 -12.01
CA ALA A 343 -7.38 -23.28 -11.01
C ALA A 343 -6.20 -22.63 -11.74
N PRO A 344 -5.81 -21.38 -11.41
CA PRO A 344 -4.63 -20.76 -12.00
C PRO A 344 -3.39 -21.58 -11.64
N SER A 345 -2.59 -21.95 -12.64
CA SER A 345 -1.25 -22.49 -12.43
C SER A 345 -0.36 -21.37 -11.89
N MET A 346 -0.04 -21.42 -10.60
CA MET A 346 0.88 -20.48 -9.94
C MET A 346 2.30 -21.05 -9.99
N LEU A 347 3.20 -20.37 -10.69
CA LEU A 347 4.64 -20.60 -10.61
C LEU A 347 5.22 -19.64 -9.57
N CYS A 348 6.08 -20.16 -8.69
CA CYS A 348 6.56 -19.49 -7.49
C CYS A 348 8.06 -19.73 -7.38
N GLU A 349 8.89 -18.69 -7.27
CA GLU A 349 10.35 -18.84 -7.09
C GLU A 349 11.01 -17.75 -6.23
N GLU A 350 12.08 -18.16 -5.56
CA GLU A 350 12.80 -17.46 -4.50
C GLU A 350 13.57 -16.23 -4.95
N THR A 351 13.51 -15.18 -4.14
CA THR A 351 14.52 -14.11 -4.07
C THR A 351 15.67 -14.54 -3.15
N ALA A 352 16.70 -15.17 -3.70
CA ALA A 352 17.98 -15.37 -3.03
C ALA A 352 19.10 -14.72 -3.86
N ILE A 353 19.24 -13.41 -3.72
CA ILE A 353 20.46 -12.73 -4.18
C ILE A 353 21.05 -11.89 -3.04
N ARG A 354 21.54 -12.61 -2.03
CA ARG A 354 22.68 -12.17 -1.24
C ARG A 354 23.78 -13.18 -1.51
N GLU A 355 24.94 -12.70 -1.97
CA GLU A 355 26.13 -13.51 -2.20
C GLU A 355 26.35 -14.46 -1.01
N GLY A 356 26.19 -15.77 -1.24
CA GLY A 356 26.51 -16.82 -0.28
C GLY A 356 25.37 -17.74 0.17
N SER A 357 24.12 -17.56 -0.27
CA SER A 357 23.09 -18.58 -0.04
C SER A 357 23.19 -19.69 -1.11
N PRO A 358 23.32 -20.97 -0.72
CA PRO A 358 23.41 -22.08 -1.68
C PRO A 358 22.09 -22.20 -2.45
N GLU A 359 22.17 -22.61 -3.72
CA GLU A 359 21.00 -23.11 -4.47
C GLU A 359 20.34 -24.23 -3.65
N PRO A 360 19.00 -24.33 -3.65
CA PRO A 360 18.31 -25.40 -2.94
C PRO A 360 18.62 -26.74 -3.63
N GLU A 361 19.59 -27.47 -3.09
CA GLU A 361 20.01 -28.79 -3.59
C GLU A 361 18.98 -29.90 -3.20
N ASP A 362 17.99 -29.61 -2.35
CA ASP A 362 17.09 -30.61 -1.76
C ASP A 362 15.60 -30.40 -2.17
N GLU A 363 14.96 -31.48 -2.65
CA GLU A 363 13.48 -31.58 -2.88
C GLU A 363 12.65 -31.12 -1.66
N LYS A 364 13.25 -31.17 -0.47
CA LYS A 364 12.65 -30.83 0.81
C LYS A 364 12.39 -29.32 0.97
N GLU A 365 13.26 -28.46 0.42
CA GLU A 365 13.07 -27.01 0.45
C GLU A 365 11.95 -26.58 -0.51
N SER A 366 11.81 -27.27 -1.65
CA SER A 366 10.70 -27.08 -2.58
C SER A 366 9.34 -27.52 -2.00
N GLU A 367 9.30 -28.62 -1.25
CA GLU A 367 8.09 -29.05 -0.52
C GLU A 367 7.70 -28.08 0.60
N GLU A 368 8.67 -27.62 1.38
CA GLU A 368 8.44 -26.63 2.45
C GLU A 368 7.92 -25.31 1.88
N TYR A 369 8.46 -24.87 0.75
CA TYR A 369 8.05 -23.66 0.04
C TYR A 369 6.64 -23.76 -0.57
N ASN A 370 6.31 -24.87 -1.21
CA ASN A 370 4.95 -25.13 -1.70
C ASN A 370 3.93 -25.20 -0.55
N ALA A 371 4.33 -25.71 0.61
CA ALA A 371 3.52 -25.66 1.82
C ALA A 371 3.31 -24.22 2.30
N ARG A 372 4.35 -23.36 2.29
CA ARG A 372 4.24 -21.93 2.62
C ARG A 372 3.29 -21.17 1.69
N LEU A 373 3.35 -21.43 0.38
CA LEU A 373 2.42 -20.84 -0.60
C LEU A 373 0.96 -21.32 -0.39
N ALA A 374 0.76 -22.61 -0.17
CA ALA A 374 -0.56 -23.15 0.15
C ALA A 374 -1.13 -22.51 1.43
N LEU A 375 -0.30 -22.36 2.47
CA LEU A 375 -0.62 -21.67 3.71
C LEU A 375 -1.00 -20.20 3.48
N ASN A 376 -0.31 -19.50 2.57
CA ASN A 376 -0.59 -18.11 2.25
C ASN A 376 -1.98 -17.92 1.61
N LEU A 377 -2.30 -18.70 0.58
CA LEU A 377 -3.63 -18.66 -0.06
C LEU A 377 -4.74 -19.10 0.90
N GLN A 378 -4.45 -20.08 1.76
CA GLN A 378 -5.35 -20.55 2.79
C GLN A 378 -5.62 -19.46 3.85
N SER A 379 -4.60 -18.69 4.25
CA SER A 379 -4.73 -17.64 5.27
C SER A 379 -5.75 -16.55 4.93
N ARG A 380 -5.87 -16.16 3.65
CA ARG A 380 -6.85 -15.15 3.21
C ARG A 380 -8.29 -15.66 3.29
N GLN A 381 -8.52 -16.88 2.81
CA GLN A 381 -9.83 -17.52 2.90
C GLN A 381 -10.19 -17.79 4.37
N GLU A 382 -9.22 -18.23 5.15
CA GLU A 382 -9.37 -18.47 6.59
C GLU A 382 -9.62 -17.19 7.38
N LEU A 383 -9.03 -16.05 7.01
CA LEU A 383 -9.30 -14.74 7.59
C LEU A 383 -10.76 -14.35 7.38
N SER A 384 -11.21 -14.40 6.13
CA SER A 384 -12.60 -14.07 5.82
C SER A 384 -13.58 -15.00 6.53
N SER A 385 -13.29 -16.30 6.54
CA SER A 385 -14.09 -17.31 7.25
C SER A 385 -14.08 -17.12 8.77
N LEU A 386 -12.93 -16.83 9.38
CA LEU A 386 -12.79 -16.59 10.82
C LEU A 386 -13.54 -15.32 11.22
N ARG A 387 -13.41 -14.26 10.43
CA ARG A 387 -14.13 -13.02 10.60
C ARG A 387 -15.63 -13.26 10.55
N ASP A 388 -16.11 -13.97 9.52
CA ASP A 388 -17.53 -14.26 9.33
C ASP A 388 -18.06 -15.16 10.47
N GLU A 389 -17.31 -16.17 10.92
CA GLU A 389 -17.63 -17.02 12.09
C GLU A 389 -17.74 -16.21 13.39
N VAL A 390 -16.79 -15.30 13.64
CA VAL A 390 -16.82 -14.42 14.81
C VAL A 390 -17.99 -13.45 14.73
N PHE A 391 -18.34 -12.93 13.55
CA PHE A 391 -19.50 -12.05 13.36
C PHE A 391 -20.83 -12.78 13.52
N GLU A 392 -20.96 -14.00 13.01
CA GLU A 392 -22.15 -14.84 13.21
C GLU A 392 -22.34 -15.15 14.69
N PHE A 393 -21.26 -15.54 15.38
CA PHE A 393 -21.28 -15.79 16.82
C PHE A 393 -21.66 -14.52 17.61
N ALA A 394 -21.07 -13.38 17.28
CA ALA A 394 -21.35 -12.10 17.93
C ALA A 394 -22.81 -11.65 17.76
N SER A 395 -23.36 -11.85 16.56
CA SER A 395 -24.75 -11.56 16.24
C SER A 395 -25.71 -12.42 17.08
N ALA A 396 -25.35 -13.69 17.31
CA ALA A 396 -26.11 -14.59 18.17
C ALA A 396 -26.03 -14.23 19.67
N HIS A 397 -24.98 -13.51 20.11
CA HIS A 397 -24.71 -13.22 21.52
C HIS A 397 -24.79 -11.73 21.89
N SER A 398 -25.26 -10.86 20.99
CA SER A 398 -25.49 -9.42 21.24
C SER A 398 -24.25 -8.67 21.76
N ASN A 399 -23.08 -8.90 21.15
CA ASN A 399 -21.86 -8.19 21.54
C ASN A 399 -21.82 -6.78 20.92
N GLN A 400 -22.01 -5.76 21.77
CA GLN A 400 -22.12 -4.35 21.37
C GLN A 400 -20.91 -3.81 20.60
N ALA A 401 -19.68 -4.26 20.91
CA ALA A 401 -18.47 -3.79 20.22
C ALA A 401 -18.33 -4.36 18.80
N LEU A 402 -18.80 -5.58 18.57
CA LEU A 402 -18.88 -6.19 17.23
C LEU A 402 -20.06 -5.61 16.43
N SER A 403 -21.12 -5.19 17.11
CA SER A 403 -22.18 -4.34 16.54
C SER A 403 -21.60 -3.04 16.00
N GLU A 404 -20.77 -2.31 16.75
CA GLU A 404 -20.16 -1.05 16.28
C GLU A 404 -19.26 -1.21 15.03
N LEU A 405 -18.61 -2.37 14.89
CA LEU A 405 -17.84 -2.75 13.69
C LEU A 405 -18.73 -3.05 12.47
N THR A 406 -19.89 -3.66 12.66
CA THR A 406 -20.79 -4.14 11.58
C THR A 406 -21.92 -3.18 11.24
N GLU A 407 -22.39 -2.39 12.21
CA GLU A 407 -23.47 -1.40 12.09
C GLU A 407 -22.99 -0.07 11.46
N GLY A 408 -21.71 0.01 11.08
CA GLY A 408 -21.17 1.14 10.32
C GLY A 408 -20.50 2.24 11.16
N VAL A 409 -20.46 2.15 12.49
CA VAL A 409 -19.88 3.20 13.35
C VAL A 409 -18.39 3.40 13.08
N LEU A 410 -17.60 2.32 13.08
CA LEU A 410 -16.17 2.38 12.76
C LEU A 410 -15.96 2.70 11.26
N PRO A 411 -16.63 2.03 10.32
CA PRO A 411 -16.54 2.40 8.91
C PRO A 411 -16.84 3.89 8.64
N ASP A 412 -17.80 4.46 9.34
CA ASP A 412 -18.11 5.89 9.25
C ASP A 412 -17.03 6.75 9.92
N ALA A 413 -16.40 6.28 11.00
CA ALA A 413 -15.29 6.99 11.65
C ALA A 413 -14.05 7.07 10.75
N ALA A 414 -13.61 5.95 10.18
CA ALA A 414 -12.49 5.91 9.24
C ALA A 414 -12.81 6.74 7.98
N ASN A 415 -14.03 6.60 7.44
CA ASN A 415 -14.49 7.45 6.36
C ASN A 415 -14.43 8.94 6.74
N ARG A 416 -14.92 9.34 7.91
CA ARG A 416 -14.85 10.74 8.37
C ARG A 416 -13.41 11.25 8.45
N ILE A 417 -12.50 10.44 9.01
CA ILE A 417 -11.07 10.77 9.11
C ILE A 417 -10.51 10.99 7.72
N TYR A 418 -10.60 10.00 6.82
CA TYR A 418 -9.95 10.11 5.52
C TYR A 418 -10.64 11.06 4.56
N ARG A 419 -11.96 11.25 4.64
CA ARG A 419 -12.69 12.15 3.74
C ARG A 419 -12.19 13.59 3.83
N SER A 420 -11.97 14.12 5.04
CA SER A 420 -11.48 15.50 5.20
C SER A 420 -10.12 15.69 4.55
N TRP A 421 -9.25 14.69 4.64
CA TRP A 421 -7.92 14.72 4.05
C TRP A 421 -7.95 14.47 2.54
N ALA A 422 -8.70 13.47 2.08
CA ALA A 422 -8.86 13.13 0.68
C ALA A 422 -9.50 14.26 -0.13
N LEU A 423 -10.40 15.06 0.47
CA LEU A 423 -11.06 16.20 -0.17
C LEU A 423 -10.47 17.56 0.20
N ALA A 424 -9.25 17.63 0.74
CA ALA A 424 -8.61 18.90 1.11
C ALA A 424 -8.46 19.88 -0.09
N PHE A 425 -8.42 19.34 -1.31
CA PHE A 425 -8.41 20.09 -2.56
C PHE A 425 -9.77 20.70 -2.95
N VAL A 426 -10.84 20.41 -2.23
CA VAL A 426 -12.20 20.93 -2.48
C VAL A 426 -12.48 22.06 -1.47
N SER A 427 -13.27 23.06 -1.87
CA SER A 427 -13.78 24.06 -0.92
C SER A 427 -14.75 23.43 0.09
N GLU A 428 -14.67 23.84 1.35
CA GLU A 428 -15.47 23.26 2.45
C GLU A 428 -16.99 23.28 2.14
N GLU A 429 -17.48 24.35 1.51
CA GLU A 429 -18.90 24.49 1.10
C GLU A 429 -19.35 23.41 0.09
N LYS A 430 -18.42 22.83 -0.68
CA LYS A 430 -18.73 21.83 -1.71
C LYS A 430 -18.38 20.39 -1.29
N HIS A 431 -17.78 20.17 -0.11
CA HIS A 431 -17.33 18.84 0.34
C HIS A 431 -18.42 17.78 0.25
N GLU A 432 -19.60 18.02 0.82
CA GLU A 432 -20.69 17.04 0.86
C GLU A 432 -21.17 16.66 -0.55
N ARG A 433 -21.33 17.66 -1.43
CA ARG A 433 -21.74 17.43 -2.82
C ARG A 433 -20.69 16.65 -3.59
N THR A 434 -19.42 17.04 -3.49
CA THR A 434 -18.31 16.36 -4.18
C THR A 434 -18.17 14.93 -3.69
N GLN A 435 -18.31 14.70 -2.39
CA GLN A 435 -18.29 13.38 -1.80
C GLN A 435 -19.42 12.50 -2.34
N LEU A 436 -20.65 13.01 -2.37
CA LEU A 436 -21.79 12.27 -2.91
C LEU A 436 -21.56 11.90 -4.37
N ALA A 437 -21.08 12.85 -5.18
CA ALA A 437 -20.78 12.63 -6.58
C ALA A 437 -19.70 11.54 -6.78
N MET A 438 -18.59 11.58 -6.01
CA MET A 438 -17.47 10.64 -6.15
C MET A 438 -17.68 9.28 -5.46
N SER A 439 -18.77 9.09 -4.73
CA SER A 439 -18.99 7.90 -3.89
C SER A 439 -18.98 6.57 -4.67
N GLU A 440 -19.54 6.57 -5.89
CA GLU A 440 -19.68 5.35 -6.69
C GLU A 440 -18.65 5.21 -7.82
N ARG A 441 -18.16 6.33 -8.37
CA ARG A 441 -17.38 6.32 -9.62
C ARG A 441 -16.17 7.24 -9.59
N GLY A 442 -15.70 7.59 -8.38
CA GLY A 442 -14.56 8.48 -8.20
C GLY A 442 -14.72 9.76 -9.01
N LEU A 443 -13.69 10.10 -9.79
CA LEU A 443 -13.69 11.29 -10.65
C LEU A 443 -14.78 11.29 -11.74
N GLN A 444 -15.21 10.13 -12.25
CA GLN A 444 -16.32 10.08 -13.21
C GLN A 444 -17.65 10.47 -12.59
N GLY A 445 -17.77 10.29 -11.27
CA GLY A 445 -18.92 10.75 -10.49
C GLY A 445 -19.14 12.27 -10.58
N LEU A 446 -18.08 13.03 -10.85
CA LEU A 446 -18.13 14.47 -11.07
C LEU A 446 -18.64 14.87 -12.47
N GLY A 447 -18.85 13.89 -13.37
CA GLY A 447 -19.25 14.14 -14.76
C GLY A 447 -18.11 14.05 -15.78
N LEU A 448 -16.90 13.67 -15.36
CA LEU A 448 -15.79 13.41 -16.29
C LEU A 448 -16.01 12.12 -17.07
N SER A 449 -15.72 12.14 -18.37
CA SER A 449 -15.76 10.94 -19.20
C SER A 449 -14.60 9.99 -18.87
N ALA A 450 -14.67 8.73 -19.30
CA ALA A 450 -13.54 7.79 -19.16
C ALA A 450 -12.28 8.33 -19.85
N ASN A 451 -12.44 8.88 -21.06
CA ASN A 451 -11.36 9.53 -21.79
C ASN A 451 -10.84 10.77 -21.05
N GLY A 452 -11.73 11.56 -20.43
CA GLY A 452 -11.35 12.69 -19.59
C GLY A 452 -10.45 12.28 -18.42
N VAL A 453 -10.85 11.28 -17.64
CA VAL A 453 -10.05 10.78 -16.50
C VAL A 453 -8.72 10.19 -16.96
N GLU A 454 -8.71 9.43 -18.05
CA GLU A 454 -7.50 8.89 -18.66
C GLU A 454 -6.52 9.97 -19.11
N THR A 455 -7.04 10.98 -19.82
CA THR A 455 -6.27 12.14 -20.28
C THR A 455 -5.67 12.90 -19.10
N LEU A 456 -6.46 13.19 -18.06
CA LEU A 456 -5.96 13.85 -16.85
C LEU A 456 -4.91 13.00 -16.11
N SER A 457 -5.07 11.68 -16.11
CA SER A 457 -4.11 10.76 -15.51
C SER A 457 -2.76 10.83 -16.22
N LEU A 458 -2.77 10.78 -17.56
CA LEU A 458 -1.57 10.94 -18.37
C LEU A 458 -0.91 12.30 -18.11
N LEU A 459 -1.70 13.37 -18.12
CA LEU A 459 -1.21 14.73 -17.88
C LEU A 459 -0.50 14.88 -16.53
N SER A 460 -1.00 14.19 -15.49
CA SER A 460 -0.39 14.22 -14.17
C SER A 460 0.90 13.39 -14.04
N LEU A 461 1.19 12.50 -14.98
CA LEU A 461 2.42 11.69 -15.00
C LEU A 461 3.51 12.31 -15.88
N LEU A 462 3.13 13.20 -16.78
CA LEU A 462 4.06 13.83 -17.70
C LEU A 462 4.91 14.88 -16.96
N PRO A 463 6.19 15.04 -17.32
CA PRO A 463 7.03 16.07 -16.74
C PRO A 463 6.43 17.44 -17.02
N GLU A 464 6.53 18.37 -16.06
CA GLU A 464 6.15 19.78 -16.20
C GLU A 464 6.83 20.48 -17.40
N ARG A 465 7.84 19.85 -18.02
CA ARG A 465 8.67 20.41 -19.09
C ARG A 465 8.16 20.11 -20.50
N LEU A 466 7.12 19.29 -20.69
CA LEU A 466 6.59 19.05 -22.03
C LEU A 466 5.86 20.28 -22.56
N GLY A 467 6.19 20.67 -23.79
CA GLY A 467 5.52 21.77 -24.47
C GLY A 467 4.10 21.38 -24.93
N ALA A 468 3.27 22.38 -25.23
CA ALA A 468 1.88 22.20 -25.69
C ALA A 468 1.71 21.28 -26.89
N VAL A 469 2.65 21.37 -27.83
CA VAL A 469 2.65 20.56 -29.05
C VAL A 469 2.92 19.10 -28.72
N GLN A 470 3.95 18.81 -27.93
CA GLN A 470 4.32 17.45 -27.54
C GLN A 470 3.22 16.79 -26.72
N LEU A 471 2.57 17.53 -25.83
CA LEU A 471 1.46 17.02 -25.04
C LEU A 471 0.27 16.59 -25.90
N HIS A 472 -0.06 17.39 -26.92
CA HIS A 472 -1.14 17.08 -27.85
C HIS A 472 -0.81 15.85 -28.71
N GLU A 473 0.45 15.73 -29.17
CA GLU A 473 0.94 14.57 -29.89
C GLU A 473 0.85 13.29 -29.04
N GLU A 474 1.36 13.32 -27.80
CA GLU A 474 1.32 12.18 -26.87
C GLU A 474 -0.11 11.71 -26.56
N CYS A 475 -1.06 12.65 -26.40
CA CYS A 475 -2.47 12.33 -26.23
C CYS A 475 -3.06 11.73 -27.51
N SER A 476 -2.80 12.34 -28.66
CA SER A 476 -3.34 11.90 -29.96
C SER A 476 -2.85 10.50 -30.34
N GLU A 477 -1.58 10.18 -30.10
CA GLU A 477 -1.00 8.85 -30.35
C GLU A 477 -1.68 7.76 -29.53
N ARG A 478 -2.22 8.12 -28.35
CA ARG A 478 -2.93 7.22 -27.44
C ARG A 478 -4.45 7.27 -27.59
N GLY A 479 -4.98 8.02 -28.55
CA GLY A 479 -6.42 8.17 -28.79
C GLY A 479 -7.15 9.00 -27.72
N LEU A 480 -6.43 9.89 -27.03
CA LEU A 480 -6.95 10.76 -25.97
C LEU A 480 -7.25 12.16 -26.52
N ASP A 481 -8.41 12.72 -26.17
CA ASP A 481 -8.82 14.07 -26.60
C ASP A 481 -8.50 15.09 -25.50
N LEU A 482 -7.32 15.71 -25.63
CA LEU A 482 -6.85 16.73 -24.71
C LEU A 482 -7.84 17.89 -24.60
N ALA A 483 -8.36 18.41 -25.71
CA ALA A 483 -9.22 19.59 -25.70
C ALA A 483 -10.56 19.30 -25.00
N ALA A 484 -11.16 18.15 -25.29
CA ALA A 484 -12.38 17.70 -24.63
C ALA A 484 -12.16 17.49 -23.12
N ALA A 485 -11.07 16.81 -22.74
CA ALA A 485 -10.74 16.56 -21.33
C ALA A 485 -10.55 17.86 -20.54
N LEU A 486 -9.88 18.87 -21.12
CA LEU A 486 -9.69 20.16 -20.45
C LEU A 486 -11.01 20.94 -20.32
N ALA A 487 -11.88 20.87 -21.32
CA ALA A 487 -13.21 21.49 -21.25
C ALA A 487 -14.10 20.83 -20.18
N GLU A 488 -14.10 19.49 -20.10
CA GLU A 488 -14.77 18.76 -19.02
C GLU A 488 -14.20 19.16 -17.65
N TRP A 489 -12.87 19.26 -17.55
CA TRP A 489 -12.17 19.63 -16.34
C TRP A 489 -12.54 21.02 -15.82
N ASP A 490 -12.61 22.03 -16.70
CA ASP A 490 -12.97 23.39 -16.31
C ASP A 490 -14.39 23.48 -15.75
N LEU A 491 -15.34 22.74 -16.34
CA LEU A 491 -16.73 22.65 -15.86
C LEU A 491 -16.79 22.02 -14.46
N VAL A 492 -16.12 20.88 -14.29
CA VAL A 492 -16.07 20.15 -13.02
C VAL A 492 -15.40 20.97 -11.93
N ARG A 493 -14.29 21.66 -12.25
CA ARG A 493 -13.58 22.52 -11.31
C ARG A 493 -14.49 23.61 -10.76
N GLU A 494 -15.23 24.30 -11.63
CA GLU A 494 -16.14 25.37 -11.23
C GLU A 494 -17.34 24.82 -10.42
N GLU A 495 -17.95 23.73 -10.87
CA GLU A 495 -19.13 23.14 -10.24
C GLU A 495 -18.86 22.63 -8.81
N TYR A 496 -17.68 22.01 -8.61
CA TYR A 496 -17.30 21.33 -7.38
C TYR A 496 -16.28 22.12 -6.54
N GLY A 497 -15.87 23.31 -6.97
CA GLY A 497 -14.98 24.18 -6.18
C GLY A 497 -13.60 23.58 -5.96
N LEU A 498 -13.02 22.95 -6.99
CA LEU A 498 -11.71 22.33 -6.92
C LEU A 498 -10.62 23.41 -6.90
N LYS A 499 -9.80 23.41 -5.85
CA LYS A 499 -8.69 24.36 -5.65
C LYS A 499 -7.55 24.00 -6.58
N LEU A 500 -7.21 24.93 -7.49
CA LEU A 500 -5.98 24.82 -8.28
C LEU A 500 -4.78 25.22 -7.44
N VAL A 501 -3.67 24.51 -7.64
CA VAL A 501 -2.35 25.06 -7.37
C VAL A 501 -1.94 25.82 -8.62
N GLU A 502 -1.55 27.10 -8.48
CA GLU A 502 -1.02 27.89 -9.58
C GLU A 502 0.35 27.32 -9.99
N GLN A 503 0.35 26.40 -10.95
CA GLN A 503 1.48 26.25 -11.86
C GLN A 503 1.11 26.94 -13.18
N ASP A 504 1.97 27.84 -13.61
CA ASP A 504 1.73 28.69 -14.77
C ASP A 504 1.93 27.92 -16.07
N PHE A 505 0.92 27.15 -16.47
CA PHE A 505 0.84 26.54 -17.80
C PHE A 505 -0.15 27.29 -18.67
N SER A 506 0.10 28.57 -18.95
CA SER A 506 -0.76 29.43 -19.78
C SER A 506 -1.02 28.93 -21.23
N GLY A 507 -0.55 27.74 -21.62
CA GLY A 507 -0.86 27.08 -22.89
C GLY A 507 -1.55 25.71 -22.81
N ILE A 508 -1.67 25.07 -21.65
CA ILE A 508 -2.24 23.71 -21.50
C ILE A 508 -2.40 23.43 -20.01
N ARG A 509 -3.60 23.29 -19.45
CA ARG A 509 -3.74 23.03 -18.00
C ARG A 509 -4.54 21.78 -17.73
N PRO A 510 -4.02 20.87 -16.89
CA PRO A 510 -4.85 20.48 -15.75
C PRO A 510 -4.08 20.37 -14.42
N LEU A 511 -4.82 20.33 -13.30
CA LEU A 511 -4.40 19.79 -12.00
C LEU A 511 -5.63 19.42 -11.14
N VAL A 512 -5.75 18.13 -10.77
CA VAL A 512 -6.08 17.62 -9.41
C VAL A 512 -5.20 16.43 -9.10
#